data_AF-A0A1G5C1N0-F1
#
_entry.id   AF-A0A1G5C1N0-F1
#
_cell.length_a   1.000
_cell.length_b   1.000
_cell.length_c   1.000
_cell.angle_alpha   90.00
_cell.angle_beta   90.00
_cell.angle_gamma   90.00
#
_symmetry.space_group_name_H-M   'P 1'
#
loop_
_entity.id
_entity.type
_entity.pdbx_description
1 polymer ?
#
loop_
_entity_poly.entity_id
_entity_poly.type
_entity_poly.pdbx_seq_one_letter_code
_entity_poly.pdbx_strand_id
1 'polypeptide(L)'
;MALDFDSEPLMIRCPFCGNKFEETISRLKYCPKLSCPSCARHVGVNLLELHAMLESARKSMDELLEKLLKFDRGIGRHSGASHLVERRQIRRFDQRPSRGTPNPDEG
;
A
#
# COMPACT_ATOMS: atom_id res chain seq x y z
N MET A 1 8.58 -6.91 -13.66
CA MET A 1 7.57 -6.69 -14.72
C MET A 1 7.95 -5.38 -15.42
N ALA A 2 7.93 -5.33 -16.74
CA ALA A 2 8.03 -4.04 -17.43
C ALA A 2 6.63 -3.41 -17.43
N LEU A 3 6.44 -2.31 -16.72
CA LEU A 3 5.22 -1.52 -16.82
C LEU A 3 5.27 -0.76 -18.14
N ASP A 4 4.27 -1.00 -18.98
CA ASP A 4 4.10 -0.32 -20.26
C ASP A 4 2.98 0.71 -20.12
N PHE A 5 3.29 1.96 -20.46
CA PHE A 5 2.35 3.07 -20.39
C PHE A 5 1.84 3.47 -21.79
N ASP A 6 2.22 2.76 -22.86
CA ASP A 6 1.95 3.22 -24.23
C ASP A 6 0.45 3.26 -24.56
N SER A 7 -0.33 2.41 -23.90
CA SER A 7 -1.80 2.33 -24.06
C SER A 7 -2.55 3.30 -23.14
N GLU A 8 -1.86 3.95 -22.19
CA GLU A 8 -2.52 4.82 -21.23
C GLU A 8 -2.94 6.15 -21.88
N PRO A 9 -4.20 6.58 -21.65
CA PRO A 9 -4.69 7.86 -22.13
C PRO A 9 -4.15 9.01 -21.26
N LEU A 10 -3.77 10.09 -21.92
CA LEU A 10 -3.38 11.36 -21.33
C LEU A 10 -4.35 12.44 -21.77
N MET A 11 -4.84 13.22 -20.81
CA MET A 11 -5.61 14.42 -21.10
C MET A 11 -4.67 15.59 -21.35
N ILE A 12 -4.65 16.07 -22.60
CA ILE A 12 -3.89 17.24 -23.01
C ILE A 12 -4.82 18.44 -23.04
N ARG A 13 -4.39 19.53 -22.41
CA ARG A 13 -5.08 20.81 -22.48
C ARG A 13 -4.48 21.66 -23.59
N CYS A 14 -5.32 22.14 -24.51
CA CYS A 14 -4.88 23.09 -25.52
C CYS A 14 -4.58 24.45 -24.88
N PRO A 15 -3.37 25.02 -25.06
CA PRO A 15 -3.03 26.34 -24.54
C PRO A 15 -3.76 27.48 -25.27
N PHE A 16 -4.29 27.23 -26.47
CA PHE A 16 -4.93 28.25 -27.29
C PHE A 16 -6.43 28.41 -27.03
N CYS A 17 -7.16 27.28 -26.92
CA CYS A 17 -8.62 27.31 -26.73
C CYS A 17 -9.04 26.81 -25.34
N GLY A 18 -8.10 26.30 -24.53
CA GLY A 18 -8.39 25.77 -23.20
C GLY A 18 -9.11 24.42 -23.18
N ASN A 19 -9.54 23.91 -24.35
CA ASN A 19 -10.22 22.63 -24.47
C ASN A 19 -9.29 21.47 -24.10
N LYS A 20 -9.85 20.43 -23.49
CA LYS A 20 -9.14 19.21 -23.14
C LYS A 20 -9.50 18.12 -24.15
N PHE A 21 -8.52 17.32 -24.53
CA PHE A 21 -8.71 16.18 -25.41
C PHE A 21 -7.79 15.04 -24.98
N GLU A 22 -8.20 13.82 -25.33
CA GLU A 22 -7.54 12.59 -24.91
C GLU A 22 -6.61 12.07 -26.01
N GLU A 23 -5.41 11.64 -25.61
CA GLU A 23 -4.37 11.12 -26.49
C GLU A 23 -3.59 9.99 -25.82
N THR A 24 -3.03 9.06 -26.58
CA THR A 24 -2.23 7.97 -26.01
C THR A 24 -0.76 8.32 -25.93
N ILE A 25 -0.08 7.83 -24.89
CA ILE A 25 1.39 8.00 -24.74
C ILE A 25 2.15 7.45 -25.95
N SER A 26 1.74 6.32 -26.49
CA SER A 26 2.28 5.76 -27.74
C SER A 26 2.27 6.78 -28.87
N ARG A 27 1.13 7.43 -29.11
CA ARG A 27 1.03 8.43 -30.18
C ARG A 27 1.95 9.61 -29.95
N LEU A 28 2.06 10.07 -28.71
CA LEU A 28 2.94 11.19 -28.36
C LEU A 28 4.42 10.86 -28.52
N LYS A 29 4.85 9.62 -28.21
CA LYS A 29 6.24 9.18 -28.39
C LYS A 29 6.68 9.20 -29.85
N TYR A 30 5.83 8.74 -30.76
CA TYR A 30 6.16 8.62 -32.18
C TYR A 30 5.78 9.85 -33.02
N CYS A 31 4.80 10.64 -32.57
CA CYS A 31 4.28 11.81 -33.29
C CYS A 31 4.06 12.99 -32.33
N PRO A 32 5.09 13.84 -32.12
CA PRO A 32 5.00 15.02 -31.25
C PRO A 32 4.21 16.19 -31.87
N LYS A 33 3.91 16.11 -33.18
CA LYS A 33 3.14 17.12 -33.89
C LYS A 33 1.66 16.89 -33.65
N LEU A 34 1.18 17.48 -32.57
CA LEU A 34 -0.19 17.34 -32.16
C LEU A 34 -1.00 18.57 -32.59
N SER A 35 -2.23 18.34 -33.04
CA SER A 35 -3.15 19.42 -33.40
C SER A 35 -4.38 19.34 -32.53
N CYS A 36 -4.80 20.48 -31.99
CA CYS A 36 -6.01 20.52 -31.17
C CYS A 36 -7.24 20.25 -32.05
N PRO A 37 -8.13 19.30 -31.67
CA PRO A 37 -9.33 19.00 -32.46
C PRO A 37 -10.36 20.14 -32.49
N SER A 38 -10.29 21.08 -31.53
CA SER A 38 -11.24 22.19 -31.42
C SER A 38 -10.81 23.44 -32.20
N CYS A 39 -9.53 23.82 -32.14
CA CYS A 39 -9.06 25.05 -32.77
C CYS A 39 -8.09 24.83 -33.94
N ALA A 40 -7.82 23.57 -34.30
CA ALA A 40 -6.90 23.16 -35.37
C ALA A 40 -5.46 23.73 -35.26
N ARG A 41 -5.11 24.35 -34.12
CA ARG A 41 -3.76 24.86 -33.87
C ARG A 41 -2.85 23.73 -33.39
N HIS A 42 -1.60 23.81 -33.82
CA HIS A 42 -0.56 22.91 -33.39
C HIS A 42 -0.23 23.14 -31.91
N VAL A 43 -0.26 22.07 -31.13
CA VAL A 43 0.14 22.02 -29.73
C VAL A 43 1.43 21.20 -29.70
N GLY A 44 2.54 21.87 -29.37
CA GLY A 44 3.81 21.17 -29.16
C GLY A 44 3.79 20.42 -27.84
N VAL A 45 4.19 19.16 -27.86
CA VAL A 45 4.46 18.38 -26.64
C VAL A 45 5.98 18.28 -26.46
N ASN A 46 6.47 18.57 -25.26
CA ASN A 46 7.89 18.43 -24.95
C ASN A 46 8.22 16.95 -24.72
N LEU A 47 8.80 16.31 -25.73
CA LEU A 47 9.19 14.89 -25.66
C LEU A 47 10.16 14.60 -24.52
N LEU A 48 11.09 15.51 -24.24
CA LEU A 48 12.11 15.31 -23.21
C LEU A 48 11.45 15.23 -21.82
N GLU A 49 10.51 16.13 -21.56
CA GLU A 49 9.74 16.17 -20.32
C GLU A 49 8.82 14.95 -20.20
N LEU A 50 8.15 14.56 -21.30
CA LEU A 50 7.32 13.36 -21.34
C LEU A 50 8.13 12.10 -20.98
N HIS A 51 9.30 11.92 -21.59
CA HIS A 51 10.17 10.78 -21.29
C HIS A 51 10.67 10.79 -19.84
N ALA A 52 11.10 11.95 -19.33
CA ALA A 52 11.57 12.08 -17.95
C ALA A 52 10.47 11.75 -16.93
N MET A 53 9.22 12.20 -17.19
CA MET A 53 8.07 11.88 -16.34
C MET A 53 7.74 10.39 -16.36
N LEU A 54 7.74 9.75 -17.53
CA LEU A 54 7.49 8.31 -17.66
C LEU A 54 8.56 7.47 -16.96
N GLU A 55 9.83 7.85 -17.07
CA GLU A 55 10.92 7.16 -16.39
C GLU A 55 10.80 7.31 -14.87
N SER A 56 10.47 8.51 -14.39
CA SER A 56 10.26 8.78 -12.96
C SER A 56 9.09 7.99 -12.39
N ALA A 57 7.97 7.91 -13.14
CA ALA A 57 6.81 7.11 -12.77
C ALA A 57 7.16 5.62 -12.68
N ARG A 58 7.88 5.10 -13.68
CA ARG A 58 8.36 3.71 -13.69
C ARG A 58 9.21 3.41 -12.46
N LYS A 59 10.20 4.25 -12.17
CA LYS A 59 11.08 4.10 -11.00
C LYS A 59 10.30 4.08 -9.68
N SER A 60 9.34 4.99 -9.54
CA SER A 60 8.49 5.07 -8.33
C SER A 60 7.66 3.79 -8.13
N MET A 61 7.19 3.18 -9.23
CA MET A 61 6.46 1.91 -9.18
C MET A 61 7.37 0.72 -8.87
N ASP A 62 8.57 0.66 -9.45
CA ASP A 62 9.55 -0.37 -9.12
C ASP A 62 9.92 -0.32 -7.63
N GLU A 63 10.14 0.88 -7.07
CA GLU A 63 10.40 1.08 -5.64
C GLU A 63 9.22 0.67 -4.75
N LEU A 64 7.99 0.95 -5.18
CA LEU A 64 6.78 0.54 -4.46
C LEU A 64 6.62 -0.98 -4.48
N LEU A 65 6.80 -1.61 -5.64
CA LEU A 65 6.75 -3.06 -5.80
C LEU A 65 7.82 -3.75 -4.94
N GLU A 66 9.05 -3.24 -4.91
CA GLU A 66 10.10 -3.74 -4.03
C GLU A 66 9.67 -3.72 -2.55
N LYS A 67 9.06 -2.63 -2.09
CA LYS A 67 8.58 -2.49 -0.71
C LYS A 67 7.47 -3.50 -0.40
N LEU A 68 6.53 -3.68 -1.33
CA LEU A 68 5.45 -4.66 -1.18
C LEU A 68 5.98 -6.10 -1.12
N LEU A 69 6.93 -6.45 -2.00
CA LEU A 69 7.59 -7.77 -2.01
C LEU A 69 8.43 -8.03 -0.76
N LYS A 70 8.99 -6.98 -0.13
CA LYS A 70 9.69 -7.08 1.16
C LYS A 70 8.72 -7.27 2.31
N PHE A 71 7.56 -6.60 2.27
CA PHE A 71 6.51 -6.73 3.28
C PHE A 71 5.88 -8.13 3.29
N ASP A 72 5.54 -8.67 2.12
CA ASP A 72 4.98 -10.02 1.97
C ASP A 72 5.89 -11.10 2.56
N ARG A 73 7.21 -10.98 2.34
CA ARG A 73 8.24 -11.86 2.93
C ARG A 73 8.45 -11.67 4.43
N GLY A 74 7.94 -10.59 5.03
CA GLY A 74 8.04 -10.28 6.46
C GLY A 74 6.91 -10.85 7.32
N ILE A 75 5.78 -11.23 6.73
CA ILE A 75 4.60 -11.74 7.47
C ILE A 75 4.81 -13.17 8.03
N GLY A 76 5.91 -13.84 7.67
CA GLY A 76 6.24 -15.21 8.12
C GLY A 76 7.04 -15.35 9.42
N ARG A 77 7.29 -14.29 10.21
CA ARG A 77 8.07 -14.38 11.48
C ARG A 77 7.38 -13.73 12.68
N HIS A 78 6.17 -14.18 12.99
CA HIS A 78 5.66 -14.10 14.36
C HIS A 78 5.66 -15.50 14.98
N SER A 79 6.85 -16.05 15.23
CA SER A 79 6.99 -17.14 16.20
C SER A 79 6.79 -16.54 17.59
N GLY A 80 5.79 -17.06 18.30
CA GLY A 80 5.37 -16.60 19.61
C GLY A 80 6.52 -16.52 20.61
N ALA A 81 6.71 -15.32 21.15
CA ALA A 81 7.38 -15.11 22.43
C ALA A 81 6.39 -14.40 23.36
N SER A 82 5.26 -15.05 23.64
CA SER A 82 4.42 -14.65 24.77
C SER A 82 5.08 -15.14 26.06
N HIS A 83 5.96 -14.28 26.57
CA HIS A 83 5.95 -13.84 27.96
C HIS A 83 5.90 -14.98 29.01
N LEU A 84 7.10 -15.41 29.43
CA LEU A 84 7.28 -16.09 30.72
C LEU A 84 6.94 -15.07 31.82
N VAL A 85 5.68 -15.00 32.25
CA VAL A 85 5.30 -14.23 33.43
C VAL A 85 5.57 -15.10 34.65
N GLU A 86 6.63 -14.73 35.34
CA GLU A 86 7.06 -15.25 36.63
C GLU A 86 5.88 -15.22 37.62
N ARG A 87 5.40 -16.41 38.01
CA ARG A 87 4.33 -16.59 39.00
C ARG A 87 4.83 -16.14 40.38
N ARG A 88 4.65 -14.86 40.73
CA ARG A 88 4.65 -14.41 42.13
C ARG A 88 3.48 -15.07 42.87
N GLN A 89 3.80 -15.88 43.86
CA GLN A 89 2.86 -16.50 44.79
C GLN A 89 2.01 -15.45 45.49
N ILE A 90 0.72 -15.42 45.19
CA ILE A 90 -0.28 -14.75 46.03
C ILE A 90 -0.72 -15.78 47.07
N ARG A 91 -0.29 -15.61 48.33
CA ARG A 91 -0.86 -16.36 49.46
C ARG A 91 -2.33 -15.96 49.58
N ARG A 92 -3.24 -16.81 49.11
CA ARG A 92 -4.66 -16.68 49.42
C ARG A 92 -4.90 -17.16 50.84
N PHE A 93 -5.22 -16.17 51.66
CA PHE A 93 -5.96 -16.25 52.90
C PHE A 93 -7.34 -16.92 52.64
N ASP A 94 -7.84 -17.58 53.68
CA ASP A 94 -9.18 -18.17 53.81
C ASP A 94 -9.53 -19.44 53.04
N GLN A 95 -9.52 -20.57 53.77
CA GLN A 95 -10.59 -21.55 53.70
C GLN A 95 -10.70 -22.31 55.03
N ARG A 96 -11.66 -21.87 55.86
CA ARG A 96 -12.19 -22.58 57.02
C ARG A 96 -13.20 -23.64 56.52
N PRO A 97 -12.98 -24.95 56.70
CA PRO A 97 -14.01 -25.94 56.43
C PRO A 97 -14.99 -26.00 57.61
N SER A 98 -16.29 -25.98 57.30
CA SER A 98 -17.38 -26.13 58.25
C SER A 98 -17.79 -27.60 58.40
N ARG A 99 -18.06 -27.98 59.65
CA ARG A 99 -18.96 -29.04 60.16
C ARG A 99 -18.60 -30.53 59.97
N GLY A 100 -18.64 -31.23 61.10
CA GLY A 100 -18.86 -32.67 61.21
C GLY A 100 -18.61 -33.14 62.65
N THR A 101 -19.69 -33.43 63.38
CA THR A 101 -19.72 -33.99 64.76
C THR A 101 -19.04 -35.36 64.85
N PRO A 102 -18.66 -35.78 66.08
CA PRO A 102 -19.26 -37.01 66.61
C PRO A 102 -19.67 -36.93 68.10
N ASN A 103 -20.85 -37.46 68.43
CA ASN A 103 -21.22 -38.10 69.72
C ASN A 103 -20.38 -39.40 69.91
N PRO A 104 -20.43 -40.17 71.02
CA PRO A 104 -21.20 -40.05 72.27
C PRO A 104 -20.36 -40.24 73.57
N ASP A 105 -21.05 -40.18 74.71
CA ASP A 105 -20.81 -40.90 75.97
C ASP A 105 -19.76 -40.42 77.00
N GLU A 106 -20.03 -40.81 78.25
CA GLU A 106 -19.42 -40.47 79.55
C GLU A 106 -20.00 -39.18 80.20
N GLY A 107 -20.79 -39.24 81.28
CA GLY A 107 -21.05 -40.27 82.28
C GLY A 107 -21.17 -39.60 83.63
#